data_AF-A0A4Q6AE50-F1
#
_entry.id   AF-A0A4Q6AE50-F1
#
_cell.length_a   1.000
_cell.length_b   1.000
_cell.length_c   1.000
_cell.angle_alpha   90.00
_cell.angle_beta   90.00
_cell.angle_gamma   90.00
#
_symmetry.space_group_name_H-M   'P 1'
#
loop_
_entity.id
_entity.type
_entity.pdbx_description
1 polymer ?
#
loop_
_entity_poly.entity_id
_entity_poly.type
_entity_poly.pdbx_seq_one_letter_code
_entity_poly.pdbx_strand_id
1 'polypeptide(L)'
;HKGLGITATVDGFEDSYYYGRRPTGIFVPTFRNVTEKDPRFLRGYYIGGSAYRGRAGVDAPIGVALKEATTELGPWQVRLGPYGECLPYEDNRVTLNKEKKDPWGRPMVVVDCEFKENEKAMHADMAVTAQELLDAAGYRNIQVSGSLSYPGNANHEMGTARMGRDPKTSVLNEWNQMHEVPNVFITDGSCMTSGSYVNPSITYMALTARACDYAVKELKRMNI
;
A
#
# COMPACT_ATOMS: atom_id res chain seq x y z
N HIS A 1 -0.10 -5.12 -4.61
CA HIS A 1 -1.23 -4.28 -5.06
C HIS A 1 -2.53 -4.53 -4.26
N LYS A 2 -3.52 -3.64 -4.43
CA LYS A 2 -4.72 -3.42 -3.58
C LYS A 2 -6.02 -3.50 -4.41
N GLY A 3 -7.16 -3.33 -3.76
CA GLY A 3 -8.45 -3.09 -4.40
C GLY A 3 -9.60 -3.94 -3.87
N LEU A 4 -9.27 -4.97 -3.09
CA LEU A 4 -10.25 -5.79 -2.38
C LEU A 4 -10.76 -5.10 -1.11
N GLY A 5 -12.06 -5.28 -0.87
CA GLY A 5 -12.67 -5.08 0.44
C GLY A 5 -13.42 -6.35 0.83
N ILE A 6 -13.10 -6.92 1.99
CA ILE A 6 -13.78 -8.08 2.53
C ILE A 6 -14.52 -7.65 3.78
N THR A 7 -15.84 -7.83 3.81
CA THR A 7 -16.68 -7.46 4.94
C THR A 7 -17.38 -8.67 5.50
N ALA A 8 -17.61 -8.70 6.80
CA ALA A 8 -18.41 -9.73 7.45
C ALA A 8 -19.10 -9.19 8.71
N THR A 9 -20.14 -9.87 9.16
CA THR A 9 -20.87 -9.57 10.39
C THR A 9 -20.52 -10.58 11.48
N VAL A 10 -20.71 -10.21 12.75
CA VAL A 10 -20.62 -11.14 13.88
C VAL A 10 -21.90 -11.04 14.71
N ASP A 11 -22.38 -12.18 15.20
CA ASP A 11 -23.50 -12.24 16.15
C ASP A 11 -23.01 -11.88 17.56
N GLY A 12 -23.85 -11.22 18.35
CA GLY A 12 -23.50 -10.84 19.70
C GLY A 12 -22.90 -9.43 19.79
N PHE A 13 -22.59 -9.01 21.02
CA PHE A 13 -22.02 -7.70 21.35
C PHE A 13 -22.95 -6.51 21.00
N GLU A 14 -24.24 -6.75 20.82
CA GLU A 14 -25.24 -5.70 20.54
C GLU A 14 -25.40 -4.73 21.72
N ASP A 15 -25.14 -5.22 22.94
CA ASP A 15 -25.11 -4.45 24.19
C ASP A 15 -23.81 -3.65 24.38
N SER A 16 -22.84 -3.83 23.49
CA SER A 16 -21.50 -3.28 23.61
C SER A 16 -21.20 -2.23 22.54
N TYR A 17 -20.53 -1.16 22.95
CA TYR A 17 -20.03 -0.11 22.06
C TYR A 17 -18.62 0.33 22.46
N TYR A 18 -17.84 0.81 21.49
CA TYR A 18 -16.51 1.34 21.79
C TYR A 18 -16.64 2.73 22.43
N TYR A 19 -15.82 3.00 23.44
CA TYR A 19 -15.72 4.31 24.07
C TYR A 19 -14.43 5.01 23.62
N GLY A 20 -14.53 6.31 23.30
CA GLY A 20 -13.39 7.13 22.87
C GLY A 20 -12.91 6.80 21.44
N ARG A 21 -11.72 7.29 21.11
CA ARG A 21 -11.06 6.96 19.83
C ARG A 21 -10.25 5.69 20.03
N ARG A 22 -10.54 4.63 19.29
CA ARG A 22 -9.71 3.42 19.26
C ARG A 22 -8.64 3.60 18.18
N PRO A 23 -7.36 3.89 18.53
CA PRO A 23 -6.33 4.20 17.54
C PRO A 23 -5.79 2.95 16.82
N THR A 24 -6.35 1.78 17.10
CA THR A 24 -5.83 0.49 16.62
C THR A 24 -6.75 -0.12 15.57
N GLY A 25 -6.22 -0.30 14.37
CA GLY A 25 -6.81 -1.19 13.37
C GLY A 25 -6.42 -2.64 13.59
N ILE A 26 -7.01 -3.53 12.80
CA ILE A 26 -6.58 -4.92 12.67
C ILE A 26 -5.36 -4.92 11.75
N PHE A 27 -4.31 -5.64 12.13
CA PHE A 27 -3.14 -5.89 11.31
C PHE A 27 -2.78 -7.37 11.38
N VAL A 28 -2.91 -8.06 10.26
CA VAL A 28 -2.43 -9.42 10.08
C VAL A 28 -1.11 -9.33 9.32
N PRO A 29 0.03 -9.68 9.96
CA PRO A 29 1.32 -9.67 9.30
C PRO A 29 1.35 -10.68 8.15
N THR A 30 2.31 -10.52 7.24
CA THR A 30 2.46 -11.49 6.17
C THR A 30 2.85 -12.86 6.73
N PHE A 31 2.19 -13.89 6.25
CA PHE A 31 2.52 -15.29 6.53
C PHE A 31 2.74 -16.10 5.24
N ARG A 32 2.32 -15.57 4.08
CA ARG A 32 2.60 -16.15 2.77
C ARG A 32 4.07 -15.97 2.42
N ASN A 33 4.68 -17.00 1.82
CA ASN A 33 6.07 -16.95 1.34
C ASN A 33 7.13 -16.66 2.43
N VAL A 34 6.82 -16.88 3.71
CA VAL A 34 7.76 -16.72 4.83
C VAL A 34 8.62 -17.97 5.00
N THR A 35 8.00 -19.08 5.39
CA THR A 35 8.65 -20.39 5.57
C THR A 35 8.49 -21.27 4.34
N GLU A 36 7.25 -21.45 3.89
CA GLU A 36 6.89 -22.21 2.70
C GLU A 36 6.64 -21.25 1.54
N LYS A 37 7.04 -21.66 0.33
CA LYS A 37 6.88 -20.85 -0.88
C LYS A 37 5.64 -21.25 -1.63
N ASP A 38 4.80 -20.27 -1.95
CA ASP A 38 3.69 -20.43 -2.86
C ASP A 38 4.23 -20.50 -4.29
N PRO A 39 3.92 -21.55 -5.07
CA PRO A 39 4.42 -21.68 -6.43
C PRO A 39 3.77 -20.68 -7.41
N ARG A 40 2.65 -20.04 -7.03
CA ARG A 40 1.86 -19.18 -7.92
C ARG A 40 2.35 -17.73 -7.94
N PHE A 41 2.95 -17.26 -6.85
CA PHE A 41 3.47 -15.89 -6.75
C PHE A 41 4.62 -15.79 -5.75
N LEU A 42 5.51 -14.84 -5.99
CA LEU A 42 6.60 -14.43 -5.12
C LEU A 42 6.13 -13.36 -4.13
N ARG A 43 6.87 -13.24 -3.02
CA ARG A 43 6.63 -12.24 -1.96
C ARG A 43 5.26 -12.41 -1.31
N GLY A 44 4.72 -11.38 -0.70
CA GLY A 44 3.52 -11.52 0.09
C GLY A 44 2.74 -10.22 0.23
N TYR A 45 1.82 -10.28 1.17
CA TYR A 45 0.90 -9.22 1.48
C TYR A 45 0.62 -9.19 2.97
N TYR A 46 0.20 -8.04 3.47
CA TYR A 46 -0.42 -7.93 4.79
C TYR A 46 -1.92 -7.72 4.62
N ILE A 47 -2.68 -7.97 5.69
CA ILE A 47 -4.12 -7.67 5.73
C ILE A 47 -4.34 -6.63 6.82
N GLY A 48 -4.73 -5.43 6.42
CA GLY A 48 -5.21 -4.40 7.34
C GLY A 48 -6.72 -4.54 7.53
N GLY A 49 -7.25 -3.95 8.59
CA GLY A 49 -8.69 -3.93 8.77
C GLY A 49 -9.18 -3.07 9.92
N SER A 50 -10.49 -3.08 10.11
CA SER A 50 -11.17 -2.42 11.21
C SER A 50 -12.43 -3.19 11.60
N ALA A 51 -12.88 -2.97 12.82
CA ALA A 51 -14.21 -3.37 13.28
C ALA A 51 -15.01 -2.11 13.62
N TYR A 52 -16.27 -2.09 13.25
CA TYR A 52 -17.17 -0.96 13.46
C TYR A 52 -18.62 -1.45 13.57
N ARG A 53 -19.51 -0.62 14.11
CA ARG A 53 -20.95 -0.82 13.97
C ARG A 53 -21.47 0.16 12.93
N GLY A 54 -22.22 -0.36 11.97
CA GLY A 54 -22.97 0.48 11.04
C GLY A 54 -24.09 1.24 11.76
N ARG A 55 -24.69 2.22 11.09
CA ARG A 55 -25.96 2.81 11.54
C ARG A 55 -27.12 2.00 10.97
N ALA A 56 -28.18 1.83 11.73
CA ALA A 56 -29.40 1.25 11.20
C ALA A 56 -30.08 2.22 10.21
N GLY A 57 -30.88 1.69 9.28
CA GLY A 57 -31.81 2.45 8.45
C GLY A 57 -31.20 3.52 7.54
N VAL A 58 -30.05 3.25 6.90
CA VAL A 58 -29.49 4.10 5.83
C VAL A 58 -30.42 4.31 4.63
N ASP A 59 -31.45 3.48 4.50
CA ASP A 59 -32.48 3.57 3.46
C ASP A 59 -33.71 4.41 3.89
N ALA A 60 -33.68 5.02 5.08
CA ALA A 60 -34.79 5.84 5.56
C ALA A 60 -34.94 7.15 4.75
N PRO A 61 -36.18 7.61 4.45
CA PRO A 61 -36.40 8.88 3.80
C PRO A 61 -35.81 10.06 4.59
N ILE A 62 -35.29 11.06 3.87
CA ILE A 62 -34.76 12.30 4.47
C ILE A 62 -35.81 12.91 5.41
N GLY A 63 -35.39 13.32 6.61
CA GLY A 63 -36.24 13.98 7.60
C GLY A 63 -36.11 13.34 8.99
N VAL A 64 -37.17 13.43 9.78
CA VAL A 64 -37.23 12.88 11.14
C VAL A 64 -36.92 11.38 11.15
N ALA A 65 -37.47 10.63 10.19
CA ALA A 65 -37.25 9.18 10.08
C ALA A 65 -35.76 8.83 9.90
N LEU A 66 -35.03 9.54 9.05
CA LEU A 66 -33.58 9.34 8.90
C LEU A 66 -32.83 9.73 10.18
N LYS A 67 -33.25 10.79 10.87
CA LYS A 67 -32.62 11.21 12.12
C LYS A 67 -32.76 10.15 13.22
N GLU A 68 -33.95 9.58 13.37
CA GLU A 68 -34.22 8.51 14.35
C GLU A 68 -33.53 7.20 13.95
N ALA A 69 -33.58 6.82 12.67
CA ALA A 69 -32.91 5.62 12.19
C ALA A 69 -31.38 5.69 12.43
N THR A 70 -30.77 6.86 12.21
CA THR A 70 -29.31 7.02 12.37
C THR A 70 -28.83 7.10 13.82
N THR A 71 -29.74 7.22 14.80
CA THR A 71 -29.39 7.07 16.23
C THR A 71 -29.33 5.61 16.66
N GLU A 72 -29.91 4.70 15.90
CA GLU A 72 -29.88 3.27 16.18
C GLU A 72 -28.62 2.61 15.60
N LEU A 73 -28.00 1.73 16.40
CA LEU A 73 -26.80 1.02 16.01
C LEU A 73 -27.15 -0.28 15.30
N GLY A 74 -26.54 -0.48 14.13
CA GLY A 74 -26.59 -1.76 13.42
C GLY A 74 -25.74 -2.83 14.09
N PRO A 75 -25.67 -4.04 13.50
CA PRO A 75 -24.81 -5.11 13.97
C PRO A 75 -23.33 -4.73 13.83
N TRP A 76 -22.47 -5.45 14.56
CA TRP A 76 -21.03 -5.35 14.40
C TRP A 76 -20.59 -5.91 13.05
N GLN A 77 -19.67 -5.18 12.44
CA GLN A 77 -19.05 -5.52 11.17
C GLN A 77 -17.53 -5.45 11.30
N VAL A 78 -16.87 -6.30 10.53
CA VAL A 78 -15.43 -6.22 10.27
C VAL A 78 -15.21 -5.95 8.80
N ARG A 79 -14.19 -5.16 8.50
CA ARG A 79 -13.69 -4.95 7.13
C ARG A 79 -12.21 -5.21 7.08
N LEU A 80 -11.80 -6.09 6.16
CA LEU A 80 -10.42 -6.37 5.82
C LEU A 80 -10.07 -5.79 4.45
N GLY A 81 -8.83 -5.31 4.33
CA GLY A 81 -8.22 -4.78 3.11
C GLY A 81 -6.80 -5.35 2.97
N PRO A 82 -6.58 -6.32 2.08
CA PRO A 82 -5.26 -6.86 1.80
C PRO A 82 -4.45 -5.94 0.88
N TYR A 83 -3.14 -5.86 1.12
CA TYR A 83 -2.19 -5.07 0.33
C TYR A 83 -0.96 -5.90 0.04
N GLY A 84 -0.68 -6.11 -1.24
CA GLY A 84 0.52 -6.83 -1.69
C GLY A 84 1.62 -5.93 -2.20
N GLU A 85 2.75 -6.54 -2.48
CA GLU A 85 3.83 -5.92 -3.25
C GLU A 85 3.47 -5.82 -4.75
N CYS A 86 4.26 -5.05 -5.50
CA CYS A 86 4.40 -5.16 -6.95
C CYS A 86 5.90 -5.34 -7.22
N LEU A 87 6.28 -6.36 -7.98
CA LEU A 87 7.69 -6.61 -8.23
C LEU A 87 8.32 -5.50 -9.10
N PRO A 88 9.63 -5.24 -8.94
CA PRO A 88 10.34 -4.24 -9.73
C PRO A 88 10.60 -4.78 -11.14
N TYR A 89 9.73 -4.48 -12.08
CA TYR A 89 9.90 -4.79 -13.49
C TYR A 89 10.64 -3.67 -14.22
N GLU A 90 11.60 -4.03 -15.07
CA GLU A 90 12.41 -3.06 -15.82
C GLU A 90 11.60 -2.26 -16.85
N ASP A 91 10.60 -2.89 -17.44
CA ASP A 91 9.70 -2.28 -18.42
C ASP A 91 8.64 -1.37 -17.79
N ASN A 92 8.36 -1.52 -16.49
CA ASN A 92 7.58 -0.54 -15.74
C ASN A 92 8.42 0.72 -15.51
N ARG A 93 8.14 1.76 -16.30
CA ARG A 93 9.00 2.95 -16.39
C ARG A 93 8.24 4.26 -16.51
N VAL A 94 8.94 5.32 -16.17
CA VAL A 94 8.49 6.70 -16.34
C VAL A 94 9.48 7.38 -17.29
N THR A 95 8.96 8.00 -18.35
CA THR A 95 9.79 8.71 -19.35
C THR A 95 9.24 10.11 -19.62
N LEU A 96 10.04 10.95 -20.26
CA LEU A 96 9.61 12.29 -20.69
C LEU A 96 9.12 12.24 -22.14
N ASN A 97 7.96 12.87 -22.38
CA ASN A 97 7.41 13.03 -23.71
C ASN A 97 8.25 14.07 -24.49
N LYS A 98 8.76 13.68 -25.66
CA LYS A 98 9.62 14.55 -26.49
C LYS A 98 8.87 15.62 -27.28
N GLU A 99 7.56 15.46 -27.45
CA GLU A 99 6.72 16.31 -28.32
C GLU A 99 5.75 17.16 -27.49
N LYS A 100 5.15 16.56 -26.46
CA LYS A 100 4.13 17.20 -25.64
C LYS A 100 4.75 17.83 -24.39
N LYS A 101 4.47 19.11 -24.21
CA LYS A 101 4.87 19.89 -23.03
C LYS A 101 3.66 20.28 -22.19
N ASP A 102 3.88 20.55 -20.92
CA ASP A 102 2.92 21.15 -20.01
C ASP A 102 2.77 22.67 -20.29
N PRO A 103 1.83 23.38 -19.64
CA PRO A 103 1.65 24.82 -19.83
C PRO A 103 2.87 25.69 -19.47
N TRP A 104 3.87 25.13 -18.79
CA TRP A 104 5.10 25.81 -18.40
C TRP A 104 6.31 25.41 -19.27
N GLY A 105 6.06 24.68 -20.37
CA GLY A 105 7.09 24.29 -21.33
C GLY A 105 7.94 23.09 -20.89
N ARG A 106 7.59 22.40 -19.80
CA ARG A 106 8.28 21.18 -19.36
C ARG A 106 7.74 19.96 -20.10
N PRO A 107 8.58 18.99 -20.49
CA PRO A 107 8.11 17.73 -21.07
C PRO A 107 7.05 17.06 -20.18
N MET A 108 5.93 16.64 -20.77
CA MET A 108 4.94 15.84 -20.06
C MET A 108 5.53 14.48 -19.66
N VAL A 109 5.11 13.95 -18.52
CA VAL A 109 5.51 12.62 -18.08
C VAL A 109 4.66 11.54 -18.77
N VAL A 110 5.31 10.46 -19.22
CA VAL A 110 4.67 9.24 -19.73
C VAL A 110 4.94 8.12 -18.74
N VAL A 111 3.89 7.49 -18.24
CA VAL A 111 3.95 6.35 -17.33
C VAL A 111 3.52 5.10 -18.11
N ASP A 112 4.45 4.17 -18.27
CA ASP A 112 4.22 2.86 -18.88
C ASP A 112 4.42 1.82 -17.79
N CYS A 113 3.32 1.33 -17.22
CA CYS A 113 3.36 0.50 -16.02
C CYS A 113 2.13 -0.41 -15.96
N GLU A 114 2.35 -1.69 -15.67
CA GLU A 114 1.29 -2.67 -15.48
C GLU A 114 1.57 -3.61 -14.29
N PHE A 115 0.51 -4.28 -13.83
CA PHE A 115 0.62 -5.43 -12.93
C PHE A 115 0.71 -6.72 -13.74
N LYS A 116 1.66 -7.59 -13.40
CA LYS A 116 1.91 -8.83 -14.14
C LYS A 116 1.26 -10.03 -13.44
N GLU A 117 1.53 -11.23 -13.95
CA GLU A 117 0.90 -12.47 -13.45
C GLU A 117 1.18 -12.74 -11.97
N ASN A 118 2.35 -12.36 -11.47
CA ASN A 118 2.69 -12.47 -10.04
C ASN A 118 1.69 -11.72 -9.16
N GLU A 119 1.45 -10.46 -9.51
CA GLU A 119 0.50 -9.60 -8.83
C GLU A 119 -0.91 -10.21 -8.94
N LYS A 120 -1.39 -10.53 -10.14
CA LYS A 120 -2.73 -11.10 -10.35
C LYS A 120 -2.96 -12.38 -9.53
N ALA A 121 -2.00 -13.29 -9.51
CA ALA A 121 -2.06 -14.52 -8.71
C ALA A 121 -2.10 -14.21 -7.20
N MET A 122 -1.25 -13.31 -6.73
CA MET A 122 -1.25 -12.84 -5.35
C MET A 122 -2.59 -12.18 -4.97
N HIS A 123 -3.22 -11.43 -5.88
CA HIS A 123 -4.53 -10.80 -5.66
C HIS A 123 -5.63 -11.83 -5.43
N ALA A 124 -5.65 -12.89 -6.24
CA ALA A 124 -6.62 -13.95 -6.13
C ALA A 124 -6.46 -14.68 -4.77
N ASP A 125 -5.22 -14.92 -4.35
CA ASP A 125 -4.92 -15.54 -3.06
C ASP A 125 -5.36 -14.68 -1.87
N MET A 126 -5.19 -13.36 -1.93
CA MET A 126 -5.66 -12.44 -0.89
C MET A 126 -7.16 -12.54 -0.64
N ALA A 127 -7.97 -12.66 -1.70
CA ALA A 127 -9.42 -12.73 -1.59
C ALA A 127 -9.87 -14.01 -0.89
N VAL A 128 -9.28 -15.15 -1.25
CA VAL A 128 -9.57 -16.45 -0.63
C VAL A 128 -9.11 -16.44 0.83
N THR A 129 -7.87 -16.03 1.06
CA THR A 129 -7.25 -16.03 2.39
C THR A 129 -8.00 -15.14 3.39
N ALA A 130 -8.44 -13.95 2.98
CA ALA A 130 -9.20 -13.07 3.86
C ALA A 130 -10.58 -13.65 4.23
N GLN A 131 -11.21 -14.42 3.33
CA GLN A 131 -12.46 -15.12 3.63
C GLN A 131 -12.23 -16.26 4.62
N GLU A 132 -11.22 -17.10 4.39
CA GLU A 132 -10.86 -18.20 5.28
C GLU A 132 -10.54 -17.71 6.70
N LEU A 133 -9.82 -16.58 6.82
CA LEU A 133 -9.52 -15.97 8.11
C LEU A 133 -10.79 -15.51 8.86
N LEU A 134 -11.76 -14.93 8.16
CA LEU A 134 -13.00 -14.48 8.77
C LEU A 134 -13.90 -15.65 9.16
N ASP A 135 -14.00 -16.68 8.30
CA ASP A 135 -14.75 -17.90 8.56
C ASP A 135 -14.19 -18.65 9.78
N ALA A 136 -12.87 -18.85 9.82
CA ALA A 136 -12.19 -19.48 10.95
C ALA A 136 -12.33 -18.68 12.27
N ALA A 137 -12.48 -17.36 12.18
CA ALA A 137 -12.74 -16.49 13.33
C ALA A 137 -14.22 -16.43 13.75
N GLY A 138 -15.12 -17.13 13.06
CA GLY A 138 -16.55 -17.22 13.39
C GLY A 138 -17.41 -16.08 12.85
N TYR A 139 -16.90 -15.26 11.93
CA TYR A 139 -17.70 -14.25 11.25
C TYR A 139 -18.64 -14.89 10.22
N ARG A 140 -19.75 -14.20 9.93
CA ARG A 140 -20.80 -14.63 9.01
C ARG A 140 -21.05 -13.58 7.92
N ASN A 141 -21.84 -13.96 6.91
CA ASN A 141 -22.20 -13.08 5.79
C ASN A 141 -20.96 -12.46 5.13
N ILE A 142 -19.93 -13.28 4.92
CA ILE A 142 -18.66 -12.82 4.36
C ILE A 142 -18.90 -12.42 2.91
N GLN A 143 -18.54 -11.19 2.57
CA GLN A 143 -18.65 -10.63 1.23
C GLN A 143 -17.30 -10.13 0.77
N VAL A 144 -16.91 -10.52 -0.44
CA VAL A 144 -15.75 -9.98 -1.13
C VAL A 144 -16.22 -8.99 -2.19
N SER A 145 -15.59 -7.83 -2.21
CA SER A 145 -15.89 -6.75 -3.15
C SER A 145 -14.60 -6.17 -3.72
N GLY A 146 -14.76 -5.47 -4.83
CA GLY A 146 -13.65 -4.84 -5.54
C GLY A 146 -12.91 -5.78 -6.47
N SER A 147 -11.95 -5.21 -7.18
CA SER A 147 -11.12 -5.90 -8.15
C SER A 147 -9.70 -5.40 -7.99
N LEU A 148 -8.79 -6.02 -8.72
CA LEU A 148 -7.44 -5.51 -8.78
C LEU A 148 -7.43 -4.05 -9.28
N SER A 149 -6.84 -3.15 -8.50
CA SER A 149 -6.61 -1.77 -8.89
C SER A 149 -5.65 -1.66 -10.09
N TYR A 150 -5.55 -0.46 -10.66
CA TYR A 150 -4.50 -0.11 -11.62
C TYR A 150 -3.23 0.40 -10.90
N PRO A 151 -2.04 0.35 -11.53
CA PRO A 151 -0.83 0.97 -11.00
C PRO A 151 -1.02 2.46 -10.71
N GLY A 152 -0.48 2.94 -9.58
CA GLY A 152 -0.65 4.32 -9.11
C GLY A 152 -1.87 4.56 -8.22
N ASN A 153 -2.87 3.67 -8.20
CA ASN A 153 -4.03 3.83 -7.31
C ASN A 153 -3.68 3.83 -5.80
N ALA A 154 -2.50 3.30 -5.42
CA ALA A 154 -2.04 3.27 -4.04
C ALA A 154 -1.39 4.58 -3.57
N ASN A 155 -1.08 5.52 -4.48
CA ASN A 155 -0.32 6.74 -4.20
C ASN A 155 1.04 6.46 -3.52
N HIS A 156 1.65 5.34 -3.87
CA HIS A 156 2.93 4.85 -3.34
C HIS A 156 3.89 4.53 -4.50
N GLU A 157 4.06 5.46 -5.41
CA GLU A 157 4.99 5.33 -6.54
C GLU A 157 6.44 5.24 -6.01
N MET A 158 7.19 4.27 -6.53
CA MET A 158 8.50 3.90 -6.00
C MET A 158 9.44 3.44 -7.12
N GLY A 159 10.74 3.60 -6.89
CA GLY A 159 11.81 2.94 -7.67
C GLY A 159 12.24 3.58 -8.99
N THR A 160 11.72 4.76 -9.32
CA THR A 160 12.10 5.49 -10.54
C THR A 160 13.55 6.00 -10.56
N ALA A 161 14.22 6.05 -9.41
CA ALA A 161 15.65 6.35 -9.25
C ALA A 161 16.27 5.40 -8.22
N ARG A 162 16.09 4.09 -8.43
CA ARG A 162 16.43 3.07 -7.43
C ARG A 162 17.90 3.11 -6.97
N MET A 163 18.11 2.78 -5.70
CA MET A 163 19.43 2.45 -5.16
C MET A 163 19.97 1.13 -5.75
N GLY A 164 21.28 0.95 -5.71
CA GLY A 164 21.95 -0.28 -6.10
C GLY A 164 23.47 -0.19 -5.99
N ARG A 165 24.14 -1.33 -6.16
CA ARG A 165 25.61 -1.42 -6.05
C ARG A 165 26.33 -1.11 -7.36
N ASP A 166 25.64 -1.24 -8.49
CA ASP A 166 26.21 -1.08 -9.82
C ASP A 166 25.61 0.17 -10.51
N PRO A 167 26.44 1.17 -10.88
CA PRO A 167 25.97 2.37 -11.57
C PRO A 167 25.34 2.07 -12.95
N LYS A 168 25.60 0.91 -13.55
CA LYS A 168 24.97 0.51 -14.82
C LYS A 168 23.51 0.09 -14.67
N THR A 169 23.09 -0.24 -13.45
CA THR A 169 21.75 -0.79 -13.17
C THR A 169 20.99 -0.02 -12.10
N SER A 170 21.57 1.03 -11.53
CA SER A 170 20.97 1.86 -10.49
C SER A 170 21.40 3.30 -10.61
N VAL A 171 20.54 4.22 -10.19
CA VAL A 171 20.81 5.66 -10.23
C VAL A 171 21.61 6.08 -8.99
N LEU A 172 21.30 5.46 -7.85
CA LEU A 172 21.84 5.81 -6.55
C LEU A 172 22.68 4.67 -5.97
N ASN A 173 23.68 5.00 -5.16
CA ASN A 173 24.37 4.04 -4.31
C ASN A 173 23.55 3.73 -3.03
N GLU A 174 24.13 2.97 -2.11
CA GLU A 174 23.48 2.56 -0.86
C GLU A 174 23.14 3.72 0.10
N TRP A 175 23.70 4.92 -0.13
CA TRP A 175 23.53 6.13 0.69
C TRP A 175 22.53 7.13 0.10
N ASN A 176 21.75 6.72 -0.90
CA ASN A 176 20.85 7.60 -1.66
C ASN A 176 21.59 8.68 -2.49
N GLN A 177 22.90 8.55 -2.69
CA GLN A 177 23.75 9.45 -3.47
C GLN A 177 23.76 9.00 -4.93
N MET A 178 23.69 9.94 -5.89
CA MET A 178 23.85 9.59 -7.31
C MET A 178 25.26 9.05 -7.58
N HIS A 179 25.34 7.98 -8.38
CA HIS A 179 26.66 7.45 -8.78
C HIS A 179 27.44 8.43 -9.65
N GLU A 180 26.77 9.16 -10.53
CA GLU A 180 27.40 10.09 -11.49
C GLU A 180 27.70 11.47 -10.88
N VAL A 181 26.98 11.88 -9.82
CA VAL A 181 27.05 13.23 -9.26
C VAL A 181 27.15 13.14 -7.73
N PRO A 182 28.38 13.20 -7.16
CA PRO A 182 28.60 12.91 -5.74
C PRO A 182 27.88 13.84 -4.76
N ASN A 183 27.54 15.07 -5.14
CA ASN A 183 26.87 16.03 -4.25
C ASN A 183 25.33 16.06 -4.41
N VAL A 184 24.74 15.09 -5.13
CA VAL A 184 23.29 14.97 -5.32
C VAL A 184 22.75 13.72 -4.65
N PHE A 185 21.69 13.90 -3.85
CA PHE A 185 21.02 12.85 -3.10
C PHE A 185 19.52 12.83 -3.40
N ILE A 186 18.94 11.64 -3.53
CA ILE A 186 17.51 11.44 -3.80
C ILE A 186 16.92 10.51 -2.73
N THR A 187 15.99 11.02 -1.92
CA THR A 187 15.53 10.34 -0.69
C THR A 187 14.02 10.13 -0.60
N ASP A 188 13.28 10.43 -1.67
CA ASP A 188 11.84 10.14 -1.76
C ASP A 188 11.57 8.69 -2.21
N GLY A 189 10.32 8.35 -2.53
CA GLY A 189 9.95 7.00 -2.97
C GLY A 189 10.73 6.47 -4.18
N SER A 190 11.27 7.34 -5.03
CA SER A 190 12.04 6.95 -6.21
C SER A 190 13.29 6.13 -5.86
N CYS A 191 13.87 6.28 -4.65
CA CYS A 191 15.09 5.59 -4.25
C CYS A 191 14.89 4.10 -3.93
N MET A 192 13.64 3.66 -3.72
CA MET A 192 13.33 2.30 -3.29
C MET A 192 13.68 1.25 -4.35
N THR A 193 14.24 0.11 -3.94
CA THR A 193 14.63 -0.97 -4.87
C THR A 193 13.52 -1.95 -5.18
N SER A 194 12.61 -2.17 -4.24
CA SER A 194 11.36 -2.87 -4.44
C SER A 194 10.29 -2.22 -3.57
N GLY A 195 9.03 -2.34 -4.01
CA GLY A 195 7.92 -1.96 -3.16
C GLY A 195 7.80 -2.96 -2.02
N SER A 196 7.58 -2.51 -0.79
CA SER A 196 7.07 -3.43 0.24
C SER A 196 5.57 -3.64 0.03
N TYR A 197 4.96 -4.53 0.81
CA TYR A 197 3.52 -4.60 0.94
C TYR A 197 2.96 -3.60 1.97
N VAL A 198 3.80 -2.93 2.79
CA VAL A 198 3.35 -1.92 3.79
C VAL A 198 3.47 -0.47 3.30
N ASN A 199 2.81 0.46 3.97
CA ASN A 199 2.93 1.90 3.70
C ASN A 199 4.38 2.38 3.88
N PRO A 200 4.97 3.03 2.86
CA PRO A 200 6.41 3.21 2.81
C PRO A 200 6.94 4.51 3.46
N SER A 201 6.07 5.46 3.83
CA SER A 201 6.48 6.82 4.23
C SER A 201 7.49 6.85 5.40
N ILE A 202 7.32 5.99 6.40
CA ILE A 202 8.27 5.91 7.52
C ILE A 202 9.66 5.41 7.07
N THR A 203 9.70 4.53 6.08
CA THR A 203 10.94 4.07 5.46
C THR A 203 11.61 5.19 4.69
N TYR A 204 10.86 6.03 3.97
CA TYR A 204 11.42 7.21 3.31
C TYR A 204 12.08 8.14 4.32
N MET A 205 11.40 8.45 5.43
CA MET A 205 11.96 9.29 6.50
C MET A 205 13.26 8.71 7.07
N ALA A 206 13.32 7.39 7.28
CA ALA A 206 14.53 6.72 7.77
C ALA A 206 15.68 6.79 6.75
N LEU A 207 15.39 6.57 5.46
CA LEU A 207 16.38 6.69 4.38
C LEU A 207 16.88 8.13 4.23
N THR A 208 15.99 9.12 4.31
CA THR A 208 16.36 10.55 4.31
C THR A 208 17.28 10.87 5.47
N ALA A 209 16.94 10.47 6.71
CA ALA A 209 17.78 10.74 7.88
C ALA A 209 19.19 10.14 7.74
N ARG A 210 19.28 8.89 7.25
CA ARG A 210 20.55 8.21 6.96
C ARG A 210 21.38 8.92 5.88
N ALA A 211 20.73 9.32 4.78
CA ALA A 211 21.38 10.02 3.69
C ALA A 211 21.92 11.39 4.11
N CYS A 212 21.15 12.15 4.90
CA CYS A 212 21.59 13.43 5.44
C CYS A 212 22.81 13.30 6.37
N ASP A 213 22.81 12.31 7.27
CA ASP A 213 23.97 12.05 8.15
C ASP A 213 25.23 11.72 7.33
N TYR A 214 25.10 10.86 6.32
CA TYR A 214 26.21 10.54 5.40
C TYR A 214 26.70 11.78 4.63
N ALA A 215 25.78 12.51 4.00
CA ALA A 215 26.12 13.70 3.22
C ALA A 215 26.85 14.76 4.07
N VAL A 216 26.41 15.01 5.30
CA VAL A 216 27.07 15.97 6.20
C VAL A 216 28.48 15.51 6.58
N LYS A 217 28.68 14.20 6.81
CA LYS A 217 30.01 13.65 7.13
C LYS A 217 30.97 13.75 5.96
N GLU A 218 30.50 13.45 4.75
CA GLU A 218 31.31 13.54 3.53
C GLU A 218 31.62 14.98 3.15
N LEU A 219 30.65 15.90 3.31
CA LEU A 219 30.87 17.33 3.09
C LEU A 219 31.92 17.90 4.06
N LYS A 220 31.88 17.53 5.34
CA LYS A 220 32.90 17.94 6.34
C LYS A 220 34.29 17.41 6.01
N ARG A 221 34.37 16.27 5.31
CA ARG A 221 35.63 15.69 4.81
C ARG A 221 36.06 16.27 3.46
N MET A 222 35.23 17.11 2.82
CA MET A 222 35.41 17.61 1.46
C MET A 222 35.49 16.50 0.41
N ASN A 223 34.75 15.40 0.64
CA ASN A 223 34.62 14.31 -0.33
C ASN A 223 33.50 14.55 -1.35
N ILE A 224 32.59 15.48 -1.04
CA ILE A 224 31.47 15.93 -1.88
C ILE A 224 31.29 17.45 -1.77
#